data_AF-A0AAN7B8J3-F1
#
_entry.id   AF-A0AAN7B8J3-F1
#
_cell.length_a   1.000
_cell.length_b   1.000
_cell.length_c   1.000
_cell.angle_alpha   90.00
_cell.angle_beta   90.00
_cell.angle_gamma   90.00
#
_symmetry.space_group_name_H-M   'P 1'
#
loop_
_entity.id
_entity.type
_entity.pdbx_description
1 polymer ?
#
loop_
_entity_poly.entity_id
_entity_poly.type
_entity_poly.pdbx_seq_one_letter_code
_entity_poly.pdbx_strand_id
1 'polypeptide(L)'
;MGNIHPRVVSADNRPRYNLDNYQLSIVFHPAPNLDYGQDWAAMLEVRCHDLPRLMREGFHWSDSNVVPSLGHYEPLSLENKEEMEGMEGMEGMGGMEYMRTWTLLEDPGDEEKCQWSAELALFGPSINTISNFRPEQLCRDNIHSVVAFDSKGRSVFCYSCKEDDECDINCIYDHLQPRFGSWWFWPVHKMDETAPPPYGPIDGVNPC
;
A
#
# COMPACT_ATOMS: atom_id res chain seq x y z
N MET A 1 -18.89 22.16 14.45
CA MET A 1 -18.24 22.53 13.17
C MET A 1 -17.82 21.22 12.54
N GLY A 2 -18.71 20.63 11.74
CA GLY A 2 -18.43 19.39 11.03
C GLY A 2 -18.18 19.75 9.58
N ASN A 3 -17.06 19.30 9.03
CA ASN A 3 -16.78 19.48 7.62
C ASN A 3 -16.21 18.20 7.00
N ILE A 4 -17.08 17.61 6.16
CA ILE A 4 -16.80 17.16 4.80
C ILE A 4 -15.88 15.94 4.68
N HIS A 5 -16.50 14.76 4.74
CA HIS A 5 -16.01 13.61 3.98
C HIS A 5 -16.27 13.89 2.49
N PRO A 6 -15.28 13.75 1.59
CA PRO A 6 -15.57 13.64 0.17
C PRO A 6 -16.33 12.33 -0.05
N ARG A 7 -17.64 12.43 -0.24
CA ARG A 7 -18.45 11.36 -0.80
C ARG A 7 -18.13 11.31 -2.29
N VAL A 8 -17.16 10.49 -2.67
CA VAL A 8 -17.06 10.01 -4.05
C VAL A 8 -18.19 9.01 -4.23
N VAL A 9 -19.34 9.52 -4.67
CA VAL A 9 -20.36 8.67 -5.29
C VAL A 9 -20.02 8.63 -6.76
N SER A 10 -19.04 7.81 -7.14
CA SER A 10 -18.96 7.37 -8.54
C SER A 10 -20.14 6.41 -8.77
N ALA A 11 -20.90 6.66 -9.83
CA ALA A 11 -21.90 5.72 -10.30
C ALA A 11 -21.17 4.55 -11.00
N ASP A 12 -20.43 3.76 -10.23
CA ASP A 12 -19.65 2.64 -10.77
C ASP A 12 -20.49 1.37 -10.80
N ASN A 13 -20.60 0.81 -12.00
CA ASN A 13 -21.15 -0.51 -12.26
C ASN A 13 -20.11 -1.62 -11.97
N ARG A 14 -19.14 -1.35 -11.08
CA ARG A 14 -18.04 -2.25 -10.73
C ARG A 14 -18.47 -3.27 -9.67
N PRO A 15 -17.88 -4.48 -9.65
CA PRO A 15 -18.15 -5.47 -8.62
C PRO A 15 -17.88 -4.86 -7.24
N ARG A 16 -18.92 -4.78 -6.40
CA ARG A 16 -18.78 -4.40 -5.00
C ARG A 16 -18.42 -5.66 -4.21
N TYR A 17 -17.13 -5.93 -4.06
CA TYR A 17 -16.65 -6.96 -3.15
C TYR A 17 -16.97 -6.55 -1.71
N ASN A 18 -17.47 -7.46 -0.88
CA ASN A 18 -17.86 -7.18 0.52
C ASN A 18 -16.63 -7.11 1.45
N LEU A 19 -15.56 -6.43 1.03
CA LEU A 19 -14.27 -6.34 1.73
C LEU A 19 -14.19 -5.14 2.69
N ASP A 20 -15.34 -4.62 3.12
CA ASP A 20 -15.48 -3.27 3.70
C ASP A 20 -15.14 -3.16 5.20
N ASN A 21 -14.40 -4.12 5.76
CA ASN A 21 -13.99 -4.03 7.17
C ASN A 21 -12.87 -3.01 7.37
N TYR A 22 -11.92 -2.98 6.43
CA TYR A 22 -10.78 -2.07 6.45
C TYR A 22 -10.42 -1.60 5.04
N GLN A 23 -9.97 -0.35 4.96
CA GLN A 23 -9.36 0.24 3.77
C GLN A 23 -7.93 0.64 4.12
N LEU A 24 -6.97 0.36 3.24
CA LEU A 24 -5.57 0.72 3.39
C LEU A 24 -5.14 1.49 2.14
N SER A 25 -4.56 2.66 2.31
CA SER A 25 -3.94 3.45 1.25
C SER A 25 -2.43 3.47 1.45
N ILE A 26 -1.68 3.14 0.41
CA ILE A 26 -0.22 3.14 0.43
C ILE A 26 0.30 3.98 -0.73
N VAL A 27 1.17 4.94 -0.42
CA VAL A 27 1.84 5.76 -1.43
C VAL A 27 3.27 5.30 -1.59
N PHE A 28 3.70 5.16 -2.84
CA PHE A 28 5.04 4.73 -3.22
C PHE A 28 5.73 5.76 -4.10
N HIS A 29 6.99 6.06 -3.78
CA HIS A 29 7.90 6.90 -4.56
C HIS A 29 9.21 6.15 -4.86
N PRO A 30 9.92 6.49 -5.96
CA PRO A 30 11.26 5.96 -6.21
C PRO A 30 12.26 6.43 -5.14
N ALA A 31 12.09 7.64 -4.62
CA ALA A 31 12.88 8.19 -3.52
C ALA A 31 11.96 8.81 -2.45
N PRO A 32 11.40 8.01 -1.53
CA PRO A 32 10.35 8.47 -0.61
C PRO A 32 10.78 9.60 0.32
N ASN A 33 12.07 9.77 0.58
CA ASN A 33 12.59 10.86 1.41
C ASN A 33 12.71 12.21 0.66
N LEU A 34 12.35 12.28 -0.62
CA LEU A 34 12.36 13.51 -1.40
C LEU A 34 10.94 14.03 -1.61
N ASP A 35 10.76 15.33 -1.40
CA ASP A 35 9.46 16.00 -1.59
C ASP A 35 9.11 16.25 -3.07
N TYR A 36 10.10 16.27 -3.96
CA TYR A 36 9.91 16.68 -5.36
C TYR A 36 10.83 15.91 -6.31
N GLY A 37 10.49 15.95 -7.60
CA GLY A 37 11.32 15.39 -8.66
C GLY A 37 11.23 13.87 -8.75
N GLN A 38 10.12 13.29 -8.30
CA GLN A 38 9.86 11.87 -8.48
C GLN A 38 9.55 11.59 -9.95
N ASP A 39 10.21 10.58 -10.53
CA ASP A 39 9.95 10.17 -11.91
C ASP A 39 8.62 9.42 -12.05
N TRP A 40 8.09 8.90 -10.95
CA TRP A 40 6.79 8.25 -10.84
C TRP A 40 6.29 8.31 -9.40
N ALA A 41 4.99 8.17 -9.19
CA ALA A 41 4.43 7.75 -7.91
C ALA A 41 3.40 6.66 -8.14
N ALA A 42 3.19 5.81 -7.15
CA ALA A 42 2.12 4.85 -7.18
C ALA A 42 1.26 4.95 -5.91
N MET A 43 -0.03 4.71 -6.06
CA MET A 43 -0.98 4.62 -4.97
C MET A 43 -1.63 3.24 -5.03
N LEU A 44 -1.58 2.51 -3.92
CA LEU A 44 -2.24 1.21 -3.76
C LEU A 44 -3.36 1.35 -2.74
N GLU A 45 -4.60 1.19 -3.21
CA GLU A 45 -5.79 1.15 -2.38
C GLU A 45 -6.20 -0.30 -2.16
N VAL A 46 -6.12 -0.78 -0.93
CA VAL A 46 -6.46 -2.16 -0.53
C VAL A 46 -7.73 -2.15 0.28
N ARG A 47 -8.64 -3.09 -0.01
CA ARG A 47 -9.76 -3.44 0.86
C ARG A 47 -9.53 -4.82 1.42
N CYS A 48 -9.74 -5.01 2.72
CA CYS A 48 -9.54 -6.31 3.36
C CYS A 48 -10.49 -6.58 4.52
N HIS A 49 -10.72 -7.86 4.78
CA HIS A 49 -11.57 -8.32 5.88
C HIS A 49 -10.88 -8.29 7.25
N ASP A 50 -9.59 -8.61 7.28
CA ASP A 50 -8.82 -8.86 8.50
C ASP A 50 -7.46 -8.20 8.39
N LEU A 51 -7.44 -6.87 8.58
CA LEU A 51 -6.22 -6.07 8.59
C LEU A 51 -5.20 -6.58 9.63
N PRO A 52 -5.57 -6.93 10.88
CA PRO A 52 -4.62 -7.53 11.82
C PRO A 52 -3.95 -8.80 11.29
N ARG A 53 -4.68 -9.66 10.59
CA ARG A 53 -4.11 -10.85 9.95
C ARG A 53 -3.19 -10.48 8.79
N LEU A 54 -3.63 -9.60 7.89
CA LEU A 54 -2.84 -9.13 6.74
C LEU A 54 -1.52 -8.51 7.17
N MET A 55 -1.59 -7.74 8.26
CA MET A 55 -0.42 -7.30 8.99
C MET A 55 0.37 -8.54 9.43
N ARG A 56 -0.05 -9.27 10.47
CA ARG A 56 0.74 -10.38 11.06
C ARG A 56 1.37 -11.37 10.06
N GLU A 57 0.65 -11.74 9.00
CA GLU A 57 1.07 -12.74 8.01
C GLU A 57 1.89 -12.15 6.86
N GLY A 58 1.86 -10.83 6.68
CA GLY A 58 2.50 -10.12 5.58
C GLY A 58 1.55 -9.88 4.41
N PHE A 59 1.74 -8.76 3.72
CA PHE A 59 1.02 -8.42 2.51
C PHE A 59 1.92 -8.65 1.28
N HIS A 60 1.54 -9.61 0.45
CA HIS A 60 2.32 -10.07 -0.69
C HIS A 60 1.46 -10.12 -1.95
N TRP A 61 2.03 -9.70 -3.07
CA TRP A 61 1.48 -9.95 -4.39
C TRP A 61 2.59 -10.25 -5.38
N SER A 62 2.20 -10.81 -6.51
CA SER A 62 3.03 -11.00 -7.69
C SER A 62 2.18 -10.80 -8.95
N ASP A 63 2.77 -11.03 -10.11
CA ASP A 63 2.04 -11.05 -11.38
C ASP A 63 0.86 -12.02 -11.40
N SER A 64 0.86 -13.08 -10.56
CA SER A 64 -0.28 -14.00 -10.46
C SER A 64 -1.52 -13.38 -9.81
N ASN A 65 -1.38 -12.26 -9.09
CA ASN A 65 -2.49 -11.56 -8.42
C ASN A 65 -3.15 -10.53 -9.34
N VAL A 66 -2.47 -10.12 -10.41
CA VAL A 66 -2.95 -9.10 -11.33
C VAL A 66 -4.09 -9.69 -12.18
N VAL A 67 -5.20 -8.96 -12.29
CA VAL A 67 -6.32 -9.27 -13.18
C VAL A 67 -6.14 -8.47 -14.48
N PRO A 68 -5.58 -9.04 -15.56
CA PRO A 68 -5.11 -8.23 -16.69
C PRO A 68 -6.24 -7.53 -17.46
N SER A 69 -7.44 -8.11 -17.45
CA SER A 69 -8.62 -7.57 -18.14
C SER A 69 -9.19 -6.30 -17.50
N LEU A 70 -8.78 -5.96 -16.27
CA LEU A 70 -9.27 -4.80 -15.53
C LEU A 70 -8.29 -3.63 -15.51
N GLY A 71 -7.04 -3.85 -15.94
CA GLY A 71 -6.05 -2.78 -16.02
C GLY A 71 -6.28 -1.88 -17.24
N HIS A 72 -5.99 -0.58 -17.09
CA HIS A 72 -6.06 0.39 -18.18
C HIS A 72 -4.96 1.44 -18.09
N TYR A 73 -4.80 2.22 -19.16
CA TYR A 73 -3.91 3.36 -19.23
C TYR A 73 -4.68 4.56 -19.78
N GLU A 74 -4.39 5.76 -19.27
CA GLU A 74 -4.98 6.99 -19.78
C GLU A 74 -4.10 8.21 -19.49
N PRO A 75 -4.19 9.27 -20.32
CA PRO A 75 -3.69 10.59 -19.95
C PRO A 75 -4.45 11.11 -18.73
N LEU A 76 -3.75 11.76 -17.80
CA LEU A 76 -4.38 12.40 -16.65
C LEU A 76 -5.22 13.59 -17.10
N SER A 77 -6.50 13.59 -16.72
CA SER A 77 -7.35 14.77 -16.89
C SER A 77 -6.96 15.87 -15.90
N LEU A 78 -7.42 17.10 -16.11
CA LEU A 78 -7.21 18.19 -15.16
C LEU A 78 -7.79 17.85 -13.78
N GLU A 79 -8.96 17.21 -13.74
CA GLU A 79 -9.61 16.76 -12.51
C GLU A 79 -8.74 15.73 -11.76
N ASN A 80 -8.15 14.75 -12.47
CA ASN A 80 -7.27 13.79 -11.82
C ASN A 80 -6.00 14.42 -11.26
N LYS A 81 -5.47 15.47 -11.92
CA LYS A 81 -4.31 16.21 -11.41
C LYS A 81 -4.67 16.99 -10.15
N GLU A 82 -5.80 17.68 -10.15
CA GLU A 82 -6.28 18.42 -8.97
C GLU A 82 -6.58 17.49 -7.78
N GLU A 83 -7.18 16.32 -8.05
CA GLU A 83 -7.44 15.31 -7.02
C GLU A 83 -6.13 14.77 -6.43
N MET A 84 -5.18 14.39 -7.29
CA MET A 84 -3.86 13.90 -6.89
C MET A 84 -3.09 14.91 -6.04
N GLU A 85 -3.07 16.19 -6.43
CA GLU A 85 -2.39 17.25 -5.67
C GLU A 85 -2.99 17.46 -4.27
N GLY A 86 -4.24 17.05 -4.07
CA GLY A 86 -4.92 17.09 -2.76
C GLY A 86 -4.68 15.85 -1.89
N MET A 87 -4.03 14.80 -2.41
CA MET A 87 -3.75 13.57 -1.66
C MET A 87 -2.47 13.70 -0.84
N GLU A 88 -2.51 13.22 0.41
CA GLU A 88 -1.36 13.19 1.29
C GLU A 88 -0.24 12.31 0.71
N GLY A 89 0.97 12.86 0.65
CA GLY A 89 2.13 12.19 0.07
C GLY A 89 2.22 12.27 -1.45
N MET A 90 1.29 12.94 -2.12
CA MET A 90 1.37 13.26 -3.56
C MET A 90 1.72 14.73 -3.80
N GLU A 91 2.15 15.45 -2.76
CA GLU A 91 2.53 16.86 -2.90
C GLU A 91 3.75 16.99 -3.82
N GLY A 92 3.76 17.99 -4.70
CA GLY A 92 4.93 18.24 -5.54
C GLY A 92 5.09 17.32 -6.75
N MET A 93 4.11 16.47 -7.02
CA MET A 93 4.04 15.57 -8.18
C MET A 93 3.69 16.29 -9.50
N GLY A 94 4.09 17.56 -9.63
CA GLY A 94 3.90 18.35 -10.83
C GLY A 94 4.58 17.70 -12.04
N GLY A 95 3.90 17.70 -13.18
CA GLY A 95 4.41 17.12 -14.43
C GLY A 95 4.04 15.66 -14.67
N MET A 96 3.22 15.06 -13.81
CA MET A 96 2.56 13.79 -14.12
C MET A 96 1.49 14.00 -15.21
N GLU A 97 1.60 13.23 -16.29
CA GLU A 97 0.75 13.38 -17.48
C GLU A 97 -0.05 12.11 -17.80
N TYR A 98 0.36 10.97 -17.24
CA TYR A 98 -0.25 9.68 -17.54
C TYR A 98 -0.48 8.86 -16.28
N MET A 99 -1.51 8.04 -16.33
CA MET A 99 -1.86 7.06 -15.32
C MET A 99 -1.93 5.66 -15.94
N ARG A 100 -1.53 4.66 -15.17
CA ARG A 100 -1.81 3.25 -15.43
C ARG A 100 -2.37 2.60 -14.18
N THR A 101 -3.40 1.81 -14.34
CA THR A 101 -4.07 1.12 -13.23
C THR A 101 -3.98 -0.39 -13.37
N TRP A 102 -3.91 -1.08 -12.24
CA TRP A 102 -4.02 -2.53 -12.13
C TRP A 102 -5.02 -2.88 -11.04
N THR A 103 -5.81 -3.92 -11.26
CA THR A 103 -6.58 -4.59 -10.20
C THR A 103 -5.82 -5.83 -9.76
N LEU A 104 -5.67 -5.99 -8.45
CA LEU A 104 -5.02 -7.13 -7.81
C LEU A 104 -6.02 -7.85 -6.90
N LEU A 105 -6.03 -9.17 -6.94
CA LEU A 105 -6.81 -10.03 -6.04
C LEU A 105 -5.87 -11.03 -5.36
N GLU A 106 -6.17 -11.40 -4.11
CA GLU A 106 -5.41 -12.45 -3.40
C GLU A 106 -5.36 -13.76 -4.20
N ASP A 107 -6.52 -14.19 -4.71
CA ASP A 107 -6.67 -15.34 -5.58
C ASP A 107 -7.65 -15.00 -6.71
N PRO A 108 -7.15 -14.60 -7.91
CA PRO A 108 -8.01 -14.32 -9.05
C PRO A 108 -8.84 -15.53 -9.54
N GLY A 109 -8.51 -16.75 -9.11
CA GLY A 109 -9.27 -17.95 -9.45
C GLY A 109 -10.48 -18.21 -8.53
N ASP A 110 -10.53 -17.58 -7.36
CA ASP A 110 -11.56 -17.78 -6.34
C ASP A 110 -11.85 -16.48 -5.59
N GLU A 111 -12.51 -15.55 -6.30
CA GLU A 111 -12.79 -14.19 -5.81
C GLU A 111 -13.59 -14.18 -4.50
N GLU A 112 -14.47 -15.16 -4.28
CA GLU A 112 -15.31 -15.25 -3.07
C GLU A 112 -14.50 -15.54 -1.79
N LYS A 113 -13.28 -16.06 -1.93
CA LYS A 113 -12.39 -16.38 -0.80
C LYS A 113 -11.32 -15.36 -0.55
N CYS A 114 -11.16 -14.38 -1.44
CA CYS A 114 -10.17 -13.33 -1.31
C CYS A 114 -10.34 -12.59 0.02
N GLN A 115 -9.29 -12.57 0.83
CA GLN A 115 -9.21 -11.80 2.07
C GLN A 115 -8.93 -10.32 1.81
N TRP A 116 -8.39 -10.01 0.63
CA TRP A 116 -8.11 -8.67 0.17
C TRP A 116 -8.24 -8.53 -1.34
N SER A 117 -8.51 -7.30 -1.77
CA SER A 117 -8.44 -6.83 -3.16
C SER A 117 -7.75 -5.49 -3.17
N ALA A 118 -7.04 -5.14 -4.25
CA ALA A 118 -6.41 -3.85 -4.35
C ALA A 118 -6.51 -3.23 -5.76
N GLU A 119 -6.45 -1.90 -5.80
CA GLU A 119 -6.26 -1.12 -7.02
C GLU A 119 -4.94 -0.37 -6.91
N LEU A 120 -4.02 -0.63 -7.85
CA LEU A 120 -2.76 0.08 -7.96
C LEU A 120 -2.89 1.11 -9.08
N ALA A 121 -2.72 2.39 -8.78
CA ALA A 121 -2.57 3.46 -9.76
C ALA A 121 -1.11 3.92 -9.79
N LEU A 122 -0.50 3.98 -10.98
CA LEU A 122 0.83 4.53 -11.21
C LEU A 122 0.72 5.79 -12.05
N PHE A 123 1.40 6.83 -11.62
CA PHE A 123 1.48 8.12 -12.28
C PHE A 123 2.88 8.34 -12.83
N GLY A 124 2.97 8.90 -14.03
CA GLY A 124 4.25 9.20 -14.68
C GLY A 124 4.17 10.38 -15.64
N PRO A 125 5.32 11.02 -15.95
CA PRO A 125 5.38 12.13 -16.91
C PRO A 125 5.31 11.65 -18.37
N SER A 126 5.46 10.35 -18.61
CA SER A 126 5.46 9.78 -19.96
C SER A 126 4.87 8.37 -20.02
N ILE A 127 4.34 8.00 -21.19
CA ILE A 127 3.92 6.62 -21.48
C ILE A 127 5.07 5.63 -21.28
N ASN A 128 6.30 6.01 -21.63
CA ASN A 128 7.47 5.15 -21.45
C ASN A 128 7.73 4.82 -19.98
N THR A 129 7.51 5.78 -19.09
CA THR A 129 7.62 5.55 -17.64
C THR A 129 6.60 4.51 -17.19
N ILE A 130 5.31 4.71 -17.49
CA ILE A 130 4.23 3.86 -16.96
C ILE A 130 4.11 2.49 -17.66
N SER A 131 4.56 2.36 -18.90
CA SER A 131 4.49 1.11 -19.67
C SER A 131 5.55 0.10 -19.27
N ASN A 132 6.73 0.56 -18.87
CA ASN A 132 7.84 -0.30 -18.44
C ASN A 132 7.70 -0.75 -16.98
N PHE A 133 6.90 -0.04 -16.18
CA PHE A 133 6.66 -0.38 -14.79
C PHE A 133 5.92 -1.71 -14.62
N ARG A 134 6.25 -2.45 -13.57
CA ARG A 134 5.54 -3.67 -13.14
C ARG A 134 5.20 -3.59 -11.66
N PRO A 135 3.99 -4.03 -11.23
CA PRO A 135 3.61 -4.01 -9.81
C PRO A 135 4.59 -4.74 -8.88
N GLU A 136 5.27 -5.78 -9.37
CA GLU A 136 6.30 -6.54 -8.63
C GLU A 136 7.59 -5.74 -8.34
N GLN A 137 7.80 -4.60 -8.99
CA GLN A 137 8.96 -3.73 -8.74
C GLN A 137 8.81 -2.90 -7.47
N LEU A 138 7.58 -2.75 -6.95
CA LEU A 138 7.32 -2.05 -5.70
C LEU A 138 7.89 -2.84 -4.53
N CYS A 139 8.65 -2.15 -3.69
CA CYS A 139 9.16 -2.73 -2.47
C CYS A 139 8.95 -1.78 -1.29
N ARG A 140 9.32 -2.26 -0.10
CA ARG A 140 9.26 -1.49 1.15
C ARG A 140 9.97 -0.14 1.04
N ASP A 141 11.13 -0.11 0.39
CA ASP A 141 11.97 1.09 0.30
C ASP A 141 11.34 2.16 -0.60
N ASN A 142 10.26 1.84 -1.32
CA ASN A 142 9.49 2.82 -2.06
C ASN A 142 8.37 3.46 -1.22
N ILE A 143 8.04 2.93 -0.06
CA ILE A 143 6.88 3.40 0.71
C ILE A 143 7.15 4.79 1.26
N HIS A 144 6.35 5.74 0.81
CA HIS A 144 6.31 7.09 1.34
C HIS A 144 5.40 7.16 2.58
N SER A 145 4.17 6.67 2.46
CA SER A 145 3.18 6.69 3.54
C SER A 145 2.20 5.54 3.45
N VAL A 146 1.60 5.19 4.59
CA VAL A 146 0.55 4.17 4.71
C VAL A 146 -0.50 4.67 5.70
N VAL A 147 -1.77 4.63 5.32
CA VAL A 147 -2.89 4.92 6.23
C VAL A 147 -3.93 3.82 6.12
N ALA A 148 -4.37 3.30 7.26
CA ALA A 148 -5.45 2.32 7.34
C ALA A 148 -6.64 2.86 8.10
N PHE A 149 -7.83 2.61 7.56
CA PHE A 149 -9.12 2.99 8.13
C PHE A 149 -9.94 1.75 8.45
N ASP A 150 -10.69 1.80 9.56
CA ASP A 150 -11.76 0.83 9.82
C ASP A 150 -13.03 1.14 9.02
N SER A 151 -14.04 0.26 9.11
CA SER A 151 -15.35 0.42 8.47
C SER A 151 -16.13 1.68 8.88
N LYS A 152 -15.68 2.41 9.91
CA LYS A 152 -16.25 3.69 10.36
C LYS A 152 -15.45 4.89 9.83
N GLY A 153 -14.43 4.65 9.01
CA GLY A 153 -13.54 5.69 8.47
C GLY A 153 -12.57 6.26 9.50
N ARG A 154 -12.33 5.57 10.62
CA ARG A 154 -11.36 6.02 11.63
C ARG A 154 -9.99 5.46 11.27
N SER A 155 -8.96 6.30 11.33
CA SER A 155 -7.58 5.82 11.18
C SER A 155 -7.23 4.88 12.34
N VAL A 156 -6.78 3.67 12.00
CA VAL A 156 -6.35 2.63 12.93
C VAL A 156 -4.87 2.31 12.78
N PHE A 157 -4.25 2.76 11.69
CA PHE A 157 -2.82 2.68 11.45
C PHE A 157 -2.39 3.85 10.57
N CYS A 158 -1.25 4.46 10.88
CA CYS A 158 -0.65 5.52 10.10
C CYS A 158 0.88 5.38 10.20
N TYR A 159 1.54 5.52 9.06
CA TYR A 159 2.99 5.53 8.94
C TYR A 159 3.40 6.55 7.87
N SER A 160 4.44 7.32 8.15
CA SER A 160 5.10 8.21 7.18
C SER A 160 6.60 8.00 7.21
N CYS A 161 7.25 8.04 6.04
CA CYS A 161 8.71 8.00 5.96
C CYS A 161 9.37 9.32 6.38
N LYS A 162 8.59 10.41 6.53
CA LYS A 162 9.11 11.70 6.99
C LYS A 162 9.28 11.67 8.50
N GLU A 163 10.41 12.20 8.98
CA GLU A 163 10.93 12.09 10.35
C GLU A 163 10.09 12.77 11.45
N ASP A 164 8.84 13.18 11.17
CA ASP A 164 7.94 13.72 12.17
C ASP A 164 7.16 12.56 12.82
N ASP A 165 7.77 11.94 13.84
CA ASP A 165 7.24 10.84 14.68
C ASP A 165 5.82 11.10 15.25
N GLU A 166 5.31 12.33 15.16
CA GLU A 166 4.00 12.74 15.69
C GLU A 166 2.80 12.18 14.90
N CYS A 167 3.03 11.62 13.70
CA CYS A 167 1.97 11.12 12.82
C CYS A 167 1.79 9.60 12.83
N ASP A 168 2.68 8.85 13.50
CA ASP A 168 2.65 7.39 13.51
C ASP A 168 1.61 6.86 14.50
N ILE A 169 0.65 6.07 13.98
CA ILE A 169 -0.46 5.50 14.76
C ILE A 169 -0.48 3.99 14.56
N ASN A 170 -0.66 3.22 15.64
CA ASN A 170 -0.98 1.80 15.57
C ASN A 170 -1.98 1.44 16.67
N CYS A 171 -3.26 1.35 16.30
CA CYS A 171 -4.34 0.96 17.19
C CYS A 171 -4.59 -0.57 17.18
N ILE A 172 -3.82 -1.33 16.38
CA ILE A 172 -4.01 -2.76 16.17
C ILE A 172 -3.09 -3.57 17.10
N TYR A 173 -1.88 -3.07 17.33
CA TYR A 173 -0.92 -3.65 18.26
C TYR A 173 -0.41 -2.59 19.24
N ASP A 174 -0.29 -2.96 20.52
CA ASP A 174 0.17 -2.07 21.61
C ASP A 174 1.63 -1.58 21.45
N HIS A 175 2.37 -2.15 20.50
CA HIS A 175 3.74 -1.79 20.21
C HIS A 175 3.85 -1.29 18.77
N LEU A 176 4.16 -0.01 18.60
CA LEU A 176 4.67 0.56 17.35
C LEU A 176 6.09 0.01 17.13
N GLN A 177 6.16 -1.04 16.31
CA GLN A 177 7.36 -1.77 15.88
C GLN A 177 7.97 -2.73 16.94
N PRO A 178 8.26 -4.00 16.58
CA PRO A 178 9.47 -4.61 17.11
C PRO A 178 10.66 -3.85 16.53
N ARG A 179 11.70 -3.62 17.34
CA ARG A 179 13.06 -3.17 16.91
C ARG A 179 13.71 -4.06 15.82
N PHE A 180 12.97 -5.06 15.30
CA PHE A 180 13.32 -6.00 14.26
C PHE A 180 12.05 -6.31 13.42
N GLY A 181 11.84 -5.53 12.36
CA GLY A 181 11.13 -5.94 11.14
C GLY A 181 9.62 -6.21 11.19
N SER A 182 8.77 -5.18 11.23
CA SER A 182 7.36 -5.32 10.80
C SER A 182 6.86 -4.12 9.98
N TRP A 183 7.37 -3.95 8.76
CA TRP A 183 6.82 -2.98 7.80
C TRP A 183 6.42 -3.77 6.57
N TRP A 184 5.11 -3.83 6.34
CA TRP A 184 4.32 -4.97 5.86
C TRP A 184 4.49 -5.38 4.38
N PHE A 185 5.68 -5.26 3.79
CA PHE A 185 5.99 -5.70 2.43
C PHE A 185 7.31 -6.52 2.41
N TRP A 186 7.19 -7.81 2.07
CA TRP A 186 8.29 -8.73 1.74
C TRP A 186 8.41 -8.76 0.20
N PRO A 187 9.59 -8.97 -0.44
CA PRO A 187 10.67 -9.82 0.03
C PRO A 187 11.74 -9.09 0.82
N VAL A 188 11.83 -9.41 2.12
CA VAL A 188 13.11 -9.29 2.81
C VAL A 188 14.04 -10.22 2.04
N HIS A 189 15.08 -9.65 1.44
CA HIS A 189 16.24 -10.42 1.05
C HIS A 189 16.53 -11.39 2.19
N LYS A 190 16.43 -12.70 1.91
CA LYS A 190 16.56 -13.79 2.89
C LYS A 190 17.51 -13.33 3.99
N MET A 191 17.01 -13.20 5.22
CA MET A 191 17.90 -13.00 6.35
C MET A 191 19.01 -14.04 6.19
N ASP A 192 20.24 -13.56 6.14
CA ASP A 192 21.40 -14.43 6.05
C ASP A 192 21.27 -15.40 7.24
N GLU A 193 21.04 -16.69 6.97
CA GLU A 193 20.86 -17.76 7.98
C GLU A 193 22.10 -17.90 8.88
N THR A 194 23.13 -17.12 8.61
CA THR A 194 24.40 -17.02 9.34
C THR A 194 24.38 -16.02 10.50
N ALA A 195 23.34 -15.18 10.65
CA ALA A 195 23.22 -14.31 11.82
C ALA A 195 22.80 -15.12 13.05
N PRO A 196 23.63 -15.18 14.11
CA PRO A 196 23.28 -15.94 15.31
C PRO A 196 22.04 -15.34 15.99
N PRO A 197 21.20 -16.16 16.65
CA PRO A 197 20.02 -15.68 17.35
C PRO A 197 20.42 -14.62 18.40
N PRO A 198 19.67 -13.52 18.52
CA PRO A 198 20.00 -12.42 19.45
C PRO A 198 19.75 -12.77 20.92
N TYR A 199 19.38 -14.01 21.22
CA TYR A 199 19.29 -14.54 22.57
C TYR A 199 20.36 -15.60 22.75
N GLY A 200 21.22 -15.39 23.75
CA GLY A 200 22.06 -16.45 24.29
C GLY A 200 21.19 -17.65 24.70
N PRO A 201 21.81 -18.83 24.85
CA PRO A 201 21.09 -20.07 25.06
C PRO A 201 20.09 -19.92 26.22
N ILE A 202 18.83 -20.24 25.96
CA ILE A 202 17.92 -20.63 27.03
C ILE A 202 18.45 -21.97 27.51
N ASP A 203 19.40 -21.91 28.44
CA ASP A 203 19.85 -23.08 29.16
C ASP A 203 18.65 -23.68 29.88
N GLY A 204 18.27 -24.87 29.42
CA GLY A 204 17.49 -25.81 30.20
C GLY A 204 16.01 -25.82 29.89
N VAL A 205 15.64 -26.44 28.77
CA VAL A 205 14.78 -27.64 28.82
C VAL A 205 15.21 -28.58 27.68
N ASN A 206 15.68 -29.78 28.08
CA ASN A 206 16.09 -30.85 27.17
C ASN A 206 14.89 -31.44 26.41
N PRO A 207 15.12 -31.98 25.20
CA PRO A 207 14.08 -32.47 24.31
C PRO A 207 13.57 -33.86 24.71
N CYS A 208 12.25 -34.03 24.57
CA CYS A 208 11.61 -35.22 24.01
C CYS A 208 10.71 -34.74 22.87
#